data_AF-X0U3H9-F1
#
_entry.id   AF-X0U3H9-F1
#
_cell.length_a   1.000
_cell.length_b   1.000
_cell.length_c   1.000
_cell.angle_alpha   90.00
_cell.angle_beta   90.00
_cell.angle_gamma   90.00
#
_symmetry.space_group_name_H-M   'P 1'
#
loop_
_entity.id
_entity.type
_entity.pdbx_description
1 polymer ?
#
loop_
_entity_poly.entity_id
_entity_poly.type
_entity_poly.pdbx_seq_one_letter_code
_entity_poly.pdbx_strand_id
1 'polypeptide(L)'
;MSRRLKINIVPSRISKTILLSIFISVLVLPGFISGEENLEEICQLEKIEEECHNIEEAECRKLLEKCEQYYKAQSEEIEKDLSKTEQEKKTLQNKIYTLSQTIKNLNYQIYQSNIIIKDLGFQLDETKVSIEKTSLKIEESKDKLANILRTIYEEDQKPAVEILLSENELSDFFDNLVALEILNSKGKELLQNIKTLKSNLENQRYSLDEEKVDLEQ
;
A
#
# COMPACT_ATOMS: atom_id res chain seq x y z
N MET A 1 -25.90 27.15 19.49
CA MET A 1 -26.52 27.76 18.29
C MET A 1 -25.47 27.60 17.19
N SER A 2 -25.55 26.77 16.14
CA SER A 2 -26.56 25.98 15.41
C SER A 2 -25.90 24.64 15.02
N ARG A 3 -26.50 23.46 15.28
CA ARG A 3 -27.44 22.67 14.45
C ARG A 3 -26.98 22.31 13.02
N ARG A 4 -26.44 21.08 12.93
CA ARG A 4 -26.67 19.96 11.98
C ARG A 4 -26.90 20.27 10.49
N LEU A 5 -25.95 19.82 9.66
CA LEU A 5 -26.14 19.40 8.28
C LEU A 5 -26.66 17.95 8.23
N LYS A 6 -27.71 17.71 7.43
CA LYS A 6 -27.96 16.47 6.66
C LYS A 6 -29.32 16.61 5.95
N ILE A 7 -29.32 16.68 4.62
CA ILE A 7 -30.46 16.25 3.80
C ILE A 7 -29.90 15.59 2.53
N ASN A 8 -30.05 14.26 2.44
CA ASN A 8 -30.11 13.49 1.20
C ASN A 8 -31.44 13.80 0.51
N ILE A 9 -31.52 13.75 -0.83
CA ILE A 9 -32.59 13.07 -1.60
C ILE A 9 -32.21 13.04 -3.10
N VAL A 10 -32.51 11.89 -3.69
CA VAL A 10 -32.23 11.29 -5.02
C VAL A 10 -33.24 11.81 -6.09
N PRO A 11 -33.03 11.60 -7.41
CA PRO A 11 -33.53 12.44 -8.50
C PRO A 11 -34.91 12.00 -9.02
N SER A 12 -35.60 12.89 -9.73
CA SER A 12 -36.84 12.55 -10.46
C SER A 12 -36.73 12.85 -11.96
N ARG A 13 -36.85 11.78 -12.75
CA ARG A 13 -37.46 11.77 -14.09
C ARG A 13 -38.95 12.13 -13.95
N ILE A 14 -39.55 12.65 -15.04
CA ILE A 14 -40.98 12.78 -15.43
C ILE A 14 -41.11 14.16 -16.09
N SER A 15 -41.80 14.43 -17.21
CA SER A 15 -42.50 13.67 -18.24
C SER A 15 -42.96 14.68 -19.29
N LYS A 16 -43.32 14.16 -20.46
CA LYS A 16 -43.84 14.79 -21.67
C LYS A 16 -45.17 15.55 -21.46
N THR A 17 -45.36 16.56 -22.34
CA THR A 17 -46.60 17.08 -22.99
C THR A 17 -47.66 17.86 -22.19
N ILE A 18 -47.82 19.15 -22.54
CA ILE A 18 -49.06 19.95 -22.62
C ILE A 18 -48.80 21.04 -23.70
N LEU A 19 -49.20 20.93 -24.97
CA LEU A 19 -50.51 21.19 -25.63
C LEU A 19 -51.14 22.59 -25.42
N LEU A 20 -50.88 23.45 -26.42
CA LEU A 20 -51.81 24.30 -27.21
C LEU A 20 -52.55 25.53 -26.63
N SER A 21 -52.36 26.65 -27.37
CA SER A 21 -53.29 27.74 -27.79
C SER A 21 -52.62 29.11 -27.57
N ILE A 22 -52.48 30.01 -28.55
CA ILE A 22 -53.49 30.81 -29.27
C ILE A 22 -52.78 31.42 -30.51
N PHE A 23 -53.21 31.09 -31.74
CA PHE A 23 -54.02 31.93 -32.65
C PHE A 23 -53.32 33.19 -33.22
N ILE A 24 -52.71 33.00 -34.39
CA ILE A 24 -52.72 33.86 -35.59
C ILE A 24 -53.00 35.36 -35.35
N SER A 25 -51.93 36.18 -35.43
CA SER A 25 -51.99 37.48 -36.08
C SER A 25 -50.91 37.53 -37.17
N VAL A 26 -51.36 37.27 -38.39
CA VAL A 26 -50.66 37.63 -39.62
C VAL A 26 -50.42 39.14 -39.58
N LEU A 27 -49.19 39.55 -39.25
CA LEU A 27 -48.66 40.84 -39.65
C LEU A 27 -47.53 40.55 -40.63
N VAL A 28 -47.90 40.67 -41.91
CA VAL A 28 -47.00 40.62 -43.05
C VAL A 28 -46.01 41.77 -42.91
N LEU A 29 -44.79 41.47 -42.47
CA LEU A 29 -43.61 42.24 -42.85
C LEU A 29 -42.91 41.45 -43.96
N PRO A 30 -42.79 42.00 -45.18
CA PRO A 30 -42.02 41.36 -46.22
C PRO A 30 -40.53 41.58 -45.91
N GLY A 31 -39.81 40.50 -45.63
CA GLY A 31 -38.35 40.53 -45.55
C GLY A 31 -37.79 39.84 -44.32
N PHE A 32 -37.60 38.53 -44.44
CA PHE A 32 -36.40 37.75 -44.10
C PHE A 32 -36.83 36.28 -44.01
N ILE A 33 -37.12 35.69 -45.17
CA ILE A 33 -36.98 34.24 -45.33
C ILE A 33 -35.48 34.05 -45.51
N SER A 34 -34.75 33.88 -44.39
CA SER A 34 -33.42 33.28 -44.45
C SER A 34 -33.63 31.81 -44.78
N GLY A 35 -33.76 31.49 -46.07
CA GLY A 35 -33.50 30.13 -46.51
C GLY A 35 -32.06 29.84 -46.15
N GLU A 36 -31.84 28.89 -45.24
CA GLU A 36 -30.50 28.38 -44.94
C GLU A 36 -30.05 27.67 -46.21
N GLU A 37 -29.34 28.43 -47.05
CA GLU A 37 -28.76 27.98 -48.32
C GLU A 37 -27.84 26.80 -48.00
N ASN A 38 -28.16 25.59 -48.49
CA ASN A 38 -27.37 24.39 -48.21
C ASN A 38 -26.05 24.45 -48.99
N LEU A 39 -25.07 25.12 -48.41
CA LEU A 39 -23.77 25.39 -49.00
C LEU A 39 -22.98 24.10 -49.27
N GLU A 40 -23.26 23.01 -48.55
CA GLU A 40 -22.66 21.70 -48.80
C GLU A 40 -23.10 21.09 -50.14
N GLU A 41 -24.36 21.30 -50.53
CA GLU A 41 -24.92 20.80 -51.78
C GLU A 41 -24.61 21.72 -52.96
N ILE A 42 -24.72 23.04 -52.76
CA ILE A 42 -24.53 24.04 -53.81
C ILE A 42 -23.06 24.16 -54.24
N CYS A 43 -22.12 23.96 -53.31
CA CYS A 43 -20.69 24.11 -53.61
C CYS A 43 -20.04 22.89 -54.27
N GLN A 44 -20.83 21.88 -54.65
CA GLN A 44 -20.35 20.81 -55.51
C GLN A 44 -20.03 21.37 -56.90
N LEU A 45 -18.88 20.99 -57.47
CA LEU A 45 -18.38 21.55 -58.74
C LEU A 45 -19.43 21.51 -59.87
N GLU A 46 -20.18 20.41 -59.99
CA GLU A 46 -21.25 20.25 -61.00
C GLU A 46 -22.41 21.23 -60.79
N LYS A 47 -22.75 21.53 -59.53
CA LYS A 47 -23.83 22.45 -59.14
C LYS A 47 -23.43 23.92 -59.25
N ILE A 48 -22.18 24.24 -58.93
CA ILE A 48 -21.62 25.57 -59.14
C ILE A 48 -21.69 25.93 -60.62
N GLU A 49 -21.30 25.02 -61.52
CA GLU A 49 -21.31 25.26 -62.96
C GLU A 49 -22.73 25.48 -63.51
N GLU A 50 -23.68 24.66 -63.05
CA GLU A 50 -25.11 24.79 -63.38
C GLU A 50 -25.69 26.14 -62.90
N GLU A 51 -25.43 26.55 -61.66
CA GLU A 51 -25.92 27.81 -61.09
C GLU A 51 -25.27 29.04 -61.74
N CYS A 52 -23.95 29.00 -61.95
CA CYS A 52 -23.21 30.08 -62.61
C CYS A 52 -23.64 30.33 -64.07
N HIS A 53 -24.17 29.31 -64.76
CA HIS A 53 -24.72 29.48 -66.11
C HIS A 53 -26.03 30.28 -66.13
N ASN A 54 -26.77 30.27 -65.03
CA ASN A 54 -28.14 30.83 -64.93
C ASN A 54 -28.19 32.20 -64.22
N ILE A 55 -27.05 32.74 -63.79
CA ILE A 55 -26.95 34.00 -63.04
C ILE A 55 -25.94 34.97 -63.67
N GLU A 56 -26.04 36.24 -63.27
CA GLU A 56 -25.10 37.30 -63.70
C GLU A 56 -23.67 37.02 -63.20
N GLU A 57 -22.66 37.45 -63.96
CA GLU A 57 -21.25 37.21 -63.65
C GLU A 57 -20.86 37.66 -62.22
N ALA A 58 -21.39 38.80 -61.79
CA ALA A 58 -21.14 39.34 -60.45
C ALA A 58 -21.69 38.43 -59.33
N GLU A 59 -22.82 37.75 -59.56
CA GLU A 59 -23.42 36.83 -58.58
C GLU A 59 -22.72 35.47 -58.60
N CYS A 60 -22.30 34.97 -59.77
CA CYS A 60 -21.45 33.78 -59.86
C CYS A 60 -20.13 33.95 -59.11
N ARG A 61 -19.47 35.12 -59.22
CA ARG A 61 -18.25 35.41 -58.44
C ARG A 61 -18.48 35.37 -56.94
N LYS A 62 -19.60 35.88 -56.44
CA LYS A 62 -19.96 35.81 -55.02
C LYS A 62 -20.23 34.39 -54.57
N LEU A 63 -20.89 33.57 -55.40
CA LEU A 63 -21.12 32.16 -55.12
C LEU A 63 -19.80 31.40 -54.99
N LEU A 64 -18.88 31.61 -55.93
CA LEU A 64 -17.54 31.03 -55.89
C LEU A 64 -16.79 31.42 -54.62
N GLU A 65 -16.82 32.71 -54.23
CA GLU A 65 -16.20 33.18 -52.99
C GLU A 65 -16.83 32.54 -51.75
N LYS A 66 -18.17 32.43 -51.68
CA LYS A 66 -18.87 31.72 -50.60
C LYS A 66 -18.45 30.24 -50.52
N CYS A 67 -18.34 29.57 -51.67
CA CYS A 67 -17.94 28.16 -51.72
C CYS A 67 -16.48 27.93 -51.35
N GLU A 68 -15.59 28.84 -51.75
CA GLU A 68 -14.20 28.84 -51.30
C GLU A 68 -14.12 28.99 -49.78
N GLN A 69 -14.83 29.97 -49.21
CA GLN A 69 -14.87 30.19 -47.76
C GLN A 69 -15.46 28.99 -47.02
N TYR A 70 -16.50 28.35 -47.58
CA TYR A 70 -17.08 27.13 -47.04
C TYR A 70 -16.07 25.99 -46.95
N TYR A 71 -15.41 25.63 -48.06
CA TYR A 71 -14.43 24.55 -48.06
C TYR A 71 -13.19 24.87 -47.23
N LYS A 72 -12.79 26.14 -47.18
CA LYS A 72 -11.73 26.59 -46.28
C LYS A 72 -12.10 26.34 -44.82
N ALA A 73 -13.31 26.71 -44.40
CA ALA A 73 -13.80 26.46 -43.03
C ALA A 73 -13.87 24.95 -42.72
N GLN A 74 -14.37 24.14 -43.65
CA GLN A 74 -14.42 22.67 -43.50
C GLN A 74 -13.01 22.07 -43.35
N SER A 75 -12.05 22.52 -44.17
CA SER A 75 -10.66 22.07 -44.07
C SER A 75 -10.03 22.46 -42.72
N GLU A 76 -10.25 23.69 -42.26
CA GLU A 76 -9.75 24.17 -40.96
C GLU A 76 -10.35 23.37 -39.79
N GLU A 77 -11.63 22.99 -39.86
CA GLU A 77 -12.28 22.13 -38.86
C GLU A 77 -11.68 20.72 -38.84
N ILE A 78 -11.51 20.09 -40.01
CA ILE A 78 -10.88 18.77 -40.13
C ILE A 78 -9.44 18.80 -39.61
N GLU A 79 -8.65 19.81 -39.95
CA GLU A 79 -7.28 19.97 -39.46
C GLU A 79 -7.23 20.10 -37.93
N LYS A 80 -8.18 20.84 -37.35
CA LYS A 80 -8.31 20.98 -35.89
C LYS A 80 -8.65 19.65 -35.23
N ASP A 81 -9.57 18.87 -35.80
CA ASP A 81 -9.97 17.56 -35.27
C ASP A 81 -8.84 16.52 -35.39
N LEU A 82 -8.10 16.52 -36.49
CA LEU A 82 -6.90 15.69 -36.65
C LEU A 82 -5.84 16.06 -35.60
N SER A 83 -5.58 17.35 -35.41
CA SER A 83 -4.64 17.84 -34.40
C SER A 83 -5.03 17.43 -32.98
N LYS A 84 -6.31 17.57 -32.63
CA LYS A 84 -6.86 17.11 -31.34
C LYS A 84 -6.69 15.61 -31.17
N THR A 85 -7.04 14.81 -32.18
CA THR A 85 -6.95 13.35 -32.14
C THR A 85 -5.51 12.87 -31.94
N GLU A 86 -4.53 13.47 -32.64
CA GLU A 86 -3.12 13.08 -32.48
C GLU A 86 -2.57 13.46 -31.10
N GLN A 87 -2.99 14.60 -30.53
CA GLN A 87 -2.65 14.98 -29.16
C GLN A 87 -3.23 14.01 -28.12
N GLU A 88 -4.49 13.61 -28.28
CA GLU A 88 -5.15 12.63 -27.41
C GLU A 88 -4.45 11.27 -27.46
N LYS A 89 -4.13 10.79 -28.67
CA LYS A 89 -3.36 9.55 -28.88
C LYS A 89 -2.00 9.61 -28.20
N LYS A 90 -1.22 10.68 -28.40
CA LYS A 90 0.08 10.85 -27.73
C LYS A 90 -0.06 10.86 -26.21
N THR A 91 -1.10 11.51 -25.69
CA THR A 91 -1.40 11.54 -24.26
C THR A 91 -1.73 10.14 -23.72
N LEU A 92 -2.56 9.36 -24.43
CA LEU A 92 -2.90 8.00 -24.05
C LEU A 92 -1.68 7.06 -24.09
N GLN A 93 -0.86 7.15 -25.14
CA GLN A 93 0.38 6.38 -25.26
C GLN A 93 1.34 6.66 -24.09
N ASN A 94 1.51 7.94 -23.73
CA ASN A 94 2.32 8.34 -22.58
C ASN A 94 1.75 7.78 -21.27
N LYS A 95 0.42 7.83 -21.07
CA LYS A 95 -0.24 7.26 -19.88
C LYS A 95 -0.03 5.74 -19.78
N ILE A 96 -0.16 5.01 -20.89
CA ILE A 96 0.09 3.56 -20.94
C ILE A 96 1.55 3.26 -20.59
N TYR A 97 2.50 4.01 -21.16
CA TYR A 97 3.91 3.85 -20.85
C TYR A 97 4.20 4.09 -19.36
N THR A 98 3.69 5.19 -18.80
CA THR A 98 3.83 5.49 -17.36
C THR A 98 3.25 4.38 -16.50
N LEU A 99 2.03 3.90 -16.77
CA LEU A 99 1.41 2.79 -16.04
C LEU A 99 2.26 1.51 -16.13
N SER A 100 2.80 1.19 -17.31
CA SER A 100 3.68 0.03 -17.50
C SER A 100 4.96 0.15 -16.67
N GLN A 101 5.60 1.32 -16.64
CA GLN A 101 6.78 1.55 -15.79
C GLN A 101 6.43 1.47 -14.29
N THR A 102 5.27 2.00 -13.88
CA THR A 102 4.78 1.88 -12.50
C THR A 102 4.57 0.42 -12.10
N ILE A 103 3.91 -0.39 -12.95
CA ILE A 103 3.71 -1.82 -12.71
C ILE A 103 5.05 -2.54 -12.57
N LYS A 104 6.00 -2.26 -13.47
CA LYS A 104 7.34 -2.85 -13.43
C LYS A 104 8.08 -2.50 -12.14
N ASN A 105 8.00 -1.24 -11.70
CA ASN A 105 8.59 -0.78 -10.45
C ASN A 105 7.93 -1.44 -9.22
N LEU A 106 6.60 -1.54 -9.19
CA LEU A 106 5.87 -2.24 -8.12
C LEU A 106 6.27 -3.71 -8.04
N ASN A 107 6.43 -4.40 -9.17
CA ASN A 107 6.92 -5.78 -9.19
C ASN A 107 8.33 -5.90 -8.58
N TYR A 108 9.23 -4.96 -8.86
CA TYR A 108 10.55 -4.94 -8.23
C TYR A 108 10.48 -4.72 -6.72
N GLN A 109 9.61 -3.81 -6.26
CA GLN A 109 9.38 -3.60 -4.83
C GLN A 109 8.81 -4.86 -4.17
N ILE A 110 7.86 -5.55 -4.81
CA ILE A 110 7.31 -6.84 -4.33
C ILE A 110 8.42 -7.89 -4.22
N TYR A 111 9.30 -8.03 -5.22
CA TYR A 111 10.42 -8.97 -5.15
C TYR A 111 11.38 -8.62 -4.02
N GLN A 112 11.70 -7.34 -3.85
CA GLN A 112 12.54 -6.87 -2.74
C GLN A 112 11.91 -7.20 -1.39
N SER A 113 10.63 -6.89 -1.19
CA SER A 113 9.89 -7.22 0.03
C SER A 113 9.87 -8.73 0.31
N ASN A 114 9.65 -9.57 -0.71
CA ASN A 114 9.67 -11.02 -0.55
C ASN A 114 11.04 -11.56 -0.13
N ILE A 115 12.14 -10.95 -0.59
CA ILE A 115 13.49 -11.30 -0.15
C ILE A 115 13.67 -10.95 1.33
N ILE A 116 13.24 -9.75 1.74
CA ILE A 116 13.31 -9.29 3.14
C ILE A 116 12.49 -10.21 4.05
N ILE A 117 11.25 -10.55 3.67
CA ILE A 117 10.39 -11.49 4.42
C ILE A 117 11.07 -12.85 4.57
N LYS A 118 11.72 -13.35 3.52
CA LYS A 118 12.43 -14.63 3.58
C LYS A 118 13.64 -14.59 4.53
N ASP A 119 14.40 -13.51 4.49
CA ASP A 119 15.53 -13.29 5.40
C ASP A 119 15.07 -13.20 6.86
N LEU A 120 14.02 -12.41 7.13
CA LEU A 120 13.37 -12.34 8.44
C LEU A 120 12.88 -13.73 8.88
N GLY A 121 12.33 -14.53 7.97
CA GLY A 121 11.98 -15.93 8.26
C GLY A 121 13.15 -16.76 8.78
N PHE A 122 14.35 -16.61 8.22
CA PHE A 122 15.55 -17.27 8.72
C PHE A 122 15.97 -16.73 10.10
N GLN A 123 15.97 -15.41 10.29
CA GLN A 123 16.30 -14.79 11.57
C GLN A 123 15.34 -15.22 12.69
N LEU A 124 14.05 -15.36 12.40
CA LEU A 124 13.04 -15.89 13.32
C LEU A 124 13.37 -17.33 13.73
N ASP A 125 13.74 -18.19 12.78
CA ASP A 125 14.07 -19.59 13.06
C ASP A 125 15.38 -19.71 13.86
N GLU A 126 16.40 -18.91 13.54
CA GLU A 126 17.62 -18.80 14.37
C GLU A 126 17.30 -18.35 15.79
N THR A 127 16.42 -17.36 15.95
CA THR A 127 15.99 -16.85 17.26
C THR A 127 15.22 -17.92 18.05
N LYS A 128 14.32 -18.68 17.42
CA LYS A 128 13.64 -19.83 18.07
C LYS A 128 14.64 -20.87 18.56
N VAL A 129 15.62 -21.24 17.75
CA VAL A 129 16.67 -22.18 18.14
C VAL A 129 17.51 -21.64 19.31
N SER A 130 17.80 -20.33 19.32
CA SER A 130 18.51 -19.66 20.41
C SER A 130 17.71 -19.68 21.73
N ILE A 131 16.40 -19.43 21.66
CA ILE A 131 15.45 -19.53 22.77
C ILE A 131 15.42 -20.96 23.33
N GLU A 132 15.35 -21.98 22.47
CA GLU A 132 15.36 -23.39 22.88
C GLU A 132 16.67 -23.74 23.60
N LYS A 133 17.82 -23.41 23.01
CA LYS A 133 19.14 -23.63 23.62
C LYS A 133 19.28 -22.94 24.97
N THR A 134 18.80 -21.70 25.10
CA THR A 134 18.85 -20.94 26.35
C THR A 134 17.91 -21.55 27.40
N SER A 135 16.73 -22.03 26.99
CA SER A 135 15.81 -22.73 27.88
C SER A 135 16.42 -24.02 28.43
N LEU A 136 17.06 -24.83 27.57
CA LEU A 136 17.77 -26.04 27.99
C LEU A 136 18.89 -25.73 28.98
N LYS A 137 19.71 -24.70 28.71
CA LYS A 137 20.77 -24.25 29.63
C LYS A 137 20.22 -23.81 30.99
N ILE A 138 19.04 -23.18 31.03
CA ILE A 138 18.37 -22.80 32.28
C ILE A 138 17.98 -24.05 33.06
N GLU A 139 17.37 -25.07 32.43
CA GLU A 139 17.00 -26.32 33.10
C GLU A 139 18.24 -27.07 33.62
N GLU A 140 19.28 -27.22 32.80
CA GLU A 140 20.56 -27.79 33.25
C GLU A 140 21.17 -27.03 34.44
N SER A 141 21.04 -25.70 34.47
CA SER A 141 21.54 -24.86 35.56
C SER A 141 20.69 -25.01 36.82
N LYS A 142 19.37 -25.14 36.69
CA LYS A 142 18.47 -25.44 37.82
C LYS A 142 18.77 -26.80 38.43
N ASP A 143 19.01 -27.82 37.62
CA ASP A 143 19.37 -29.16 38.10
C ASP A 143 20.69 -29.15 38.87
N LYS A 144 21.70 -28.44 38.34
CA LYS A 144 22.98 -28.23 39.05
C LYS A 144 22.78 -27.51 40.38
N LEU A 145 21.95 -26.45 40.41
CA LEU A 145 21.65 -25.72 41.64
C LEU A 145 20.91 -26.61 42.65
N ALA A 146 19.94 -27.40 42.20
CA ALA A 146 19.21 -28.33 43.05
C ALA A 146 20.14 -29.37 43.69
N ASN A 147 21.12 -29.88 42.93
CA ASN A 147 22.14 -30.79 43.44
C ASN A 147 23.04 -30.11 44.48
N ILE A 148 23.52 -28.88 44.22
CA ILE A 148 24.30 -28.11 45.19
C ILE A 148 23.51 -27.90 46.49
N LEU A 149 22.25 -27.49 46.40
CA LEU A 149 21.39 -27.27 47.57
C LEU A 149 21.13 -28.57 48.35
N ARG A 150 20.96 -29.71 47.65
CA ARG A 150 20.80 -31.01 48.27
C ARG A 150 22.07 -31.43 49.03
N THR A 151 23.25 -31.28 48.40
CA THR A 151 24.53 -31.57 49.06
C THR A 151 24.73 -30.70 50.30
N ILE A 152 24.45 -29.39 50.22
CA ILE A 152 24.53 -28.50 51.39
C ILE A 152 23.59 -28.98 52.50
N TYR A 153 22.36 -29.35 52.17
CA TYR A 153 21.38 -29.83 53.15
C TYR A 153 21.77 -31.16 53.80
N GLU A 154 22.32 -32.10 53.02
CA GLU A 154 22.81 -33.39 53.52
C GLU A 154 24.00 -33.22 54.47
N GLU A 155 24.91 -32.30 54.17
CA GLU A 155 26.06 -31.99 55.02
C GLU A 155 25.67 -31.21 56.29
N ASP A 156 24.71 -30.27 56.20
CA ASP A 156 24.23 -29.48 57.35
C ASP A 156 23.43 -30.32 58.38
N GLN A 157 22.89 -31.47 57.97
CA GLN A 157 22.23 -32.41 58.88
C GLN A 157 23.19 -33.22 59.77
N LYS A 158 24.48 -33.27 59.44
CA LYS A 158 25.46 -34.00 60.23
C LYS A 158 25.79 -33.21 61.50
N PRO A 159 25.68 -33.80 62.70
CA PRO A 159 26.03 -33.10 63.94
C PRO A 159 27.50 -32.67 63.90
N ALA A 160 27.78 -31.38 64.13
CA ALA A 160 29.15 -30.86 64.06
C ALA A 160 30.14 -31.61 64.98
N VAL A 161 29.67 -32.14 66.11
CA VAL A 161 30.48 -32.95 67.04
C VAL A 161 30.78 -34.34 66.49
N GLU A 162 29.88 -34.91 65.68
CA GLU A 162 30.05 -36.20 65.01
C GLU A 162 31.06 -36.06 63.86
N ILE A 163 30.96 -34.99 63.06
CA ILE A 163 31.92 -34.67 62.00
C ILE A 163 33.32 -34.49 62.58
N LEU A 164 33.46 -33.67 63.64
CA LEU A 164 34.75 -33.41 64.29
C LEU A 164 35.42 -34.70 64.82
N LEU A 165 34.62 -35.67 65.29
CA LEU A 165 35.10 -36.95 65.81
C LEU A 165 35.31 -38.02 64.73
N SER A 166 34.74 -37.83 63.53
CA SER A 166 34.88 -38.75 62.40
C SER A 166 36.07 -38.44 61.48
N GLU A 167 36.62 -37.23 61.56
CA GLU A 167 37.80 -36.82 60.78
C GLU A 167 39.12 -37.33 61.38
N ASN A 168 40.11 -37.61 60.53
CA ASN A 168 41.42 -38.09 60.96
C ASN A 168 42.31 -36.97 61.49
N GLU A 169 42.20 -35.78 60.88
CA GLU A 169 42.93 -34.57 61.28
C GLU A 169 41.96 -33.38 61.44
N LEU A 170 42.31 -32.44 62.33
CA LEU A 170 41.52 -31.21 62.51
C LEU A 170 41.48 -30.36 61.21
N SER A 171 42.48 -30.50 60.35
CA SER A 171 42.54 -29.90 59.00
C SER A 171 41.38 -30.34 58.12
N ASP A 172 41.02 -31.63 58.12
CA ASP A 172 39.97 -32.20 57.25
C ASP A 172 38.59 -31.58 57.56
N PHE A 173 38.33 -31.29 58.84
CA PHE A 173 37.12 -30.58 59.27
C PHE A 173 37.03 -29.17 58.68
N PHE A 174 38.13 -28.41 58.70
CA PHE A 174 38.17 -27.07 58.12
C PHE A 174 38.07 -27.11 56.59
N ASP A 175 38.66 -28.11 55.94
CA ASP A 175 38.56 -28.30 54.49
C ASP A 175 37.11 -28.56 54.06
N ASN A 176 36.36 -29.37 54.82
CA ASN A 176 34.92 -29.58 54.59
C ASN A 176 34.09 -28.30 54.76
N LEU A 177 34.38 -27.50 55.80
CA LEU A 177 33.71 -26.21 56.02
C LEU A 177 33.96 -25.24 54.87
N VAL A 178 35.21 -25.14 54.41
CA VAL A 178 35.60 -24.32 53.25
C VAL A 178 34.93 -24.83 51.97
N ALA A 179 34.85 -26.15 51.77
CA ALA A 179 34.16 -26.75 50.63
C ALA A 179 32.67 -26.39 50.59
N LEU A 180 31.99 -26.39 51.74
CA LEU A 180 30.59 -25.96 51.86
C LEU A 180 30.40 -24.47 51.59
N GLU A 181 31.30 -23.62 52.08
CA GLU A 181 31.28 -22.19 51.79
C GLU A 181 31.45 -21.92 50.28
N ILE A 182 32.38 -22.63 49.64
CA ILE A 182 32.59 -22.58 48.18
C ILE A 182 31.33 -23.05 47.43
N LEU A 183 30.70 -24.16 47.86
CA LEU A 183 29.46 -24.66 47.26
C LEU A 183 28.31 -23.66 47.39
N ASN A 184 28.14 -23.05 48.56
CA ASN A 184 27.14 -22.01 48.79
C ASN A 184 27.38 -20.77 47.91
N SER A 185 28.64 -20.34 47.80
CA SER A 185 29.04 -19.24 46.90
C SER A 185 28.72 -19.57 45.44
N LYS A 186 29.10 -20.76 44.96
CA LYS A 186 28.78 -21.25 43.61
C LYS A 186 27.28 -21.37 43.37
N GLY A 187 26.51 -21.78 44.37
CA GLY A 187 25.04 -21.82 44.31
C GLY A 187 24.43 -20.44 44.11
N LYS A 188 24.92 -19.42 44.82
CA LYS A 188 24.49 -18.02 44.64
C LYS A 188 24.84 -17.50 43.24
N GLU A 189 26.05 -17.76 42.76
CA GLU A 189 26.48 -17.39 41.42
C GLU A 189 25.58 -18.04 40.35
N LEU A 190 25.33 -19.33 40.47
CA LEU A 190 24.48 -20.08 39.56
C LEU A 190 23.04 -19.57 39.55
N LEU A 191 22.48 -19.20 40.71
CA LEU A 191 21.17 -18.57 40.79
C LEU A 191 21.12 -17.22 40.07
N GLN A 192 22.16 -16.39 40.20
CA GLN A 192 22.23 -15.12 39.47
C GLN A 192 22.33 -15.36 37.96
N ASN A 193 23.12 -16.35 37.54
CA ASN A 193 23.21 -16.73 36.14
C ASN A 193 21.86 -17.20 35.58
N ILE A 194 21.11 -18.02 36.33
CA ILE A 194 19.74 -18.44 35.95
C ILE A 194 18.81 -17.24 35.79
N LYS A 195 18.85 -16.28 36.73
CA LYS A 195 18.01 -15.06 36.66
C LYS A 195 18.34 -14.23 35.42
N THR A 196 19.63 -14.03 35.14
CA THR A 196 20.09 -13.30 33.95
C THR A 196 19.67 -14.02 32.67
N LEU A 197 19.87 -15.34 32.59
CA LEU A 197 19.46 -16.14 31.43
C LEU A 197 17.94 -16.09 31.22
N LYS A 198 17.15 -16.17 32.29
CA LYS A 198 15.69 -16.07 32.22
C LYS A 198 15.24 -14.69 31.73
N SER A 199 15.81 -13.62 32.25
CA SER A 199 15.52 -12.24 31.80
C SER A 199 15.82 -12.07 30.31
N ASN A 200 16.99 -12.54 29.86
CA ASN A 200 17.37 -12.50 28.45
C ASN A 200 16.42 -13.32 27.57
N LEU A 201 16.01 -14.50 28.03
CA LEU A 201 15.04 -15.36 27.33
C LEU A 201 13.66 -14.69 27.19
N GLU A 202 13.19 -14.00 28.23
CA GLU A 202 11.92 -13.25 28.19
C GLU A 202 12.00 -12.10 27.17
N ASN A 203 13.11 -11.36 27.14
CA ASN A 203 13.34 -10.30 26.15
C ASN A 203 13.39 -10.86 24.71
N GLN A 204 14.07 -11.98 24.50
CA GLN A 204 14.12 -12.65 23.18
C GLN A 204 12.74 -13.11 22.71
N ARG A 205 11.90 -13.62 23.61
CA ARG A 205 10.51 -14.00 23.28
C ARG A 205 9.66 -12.80 22.91
N TYR A 206 9.79 -11.70 23.65
CA TYR A 206 9.08 -10.46 23.37
C TYR A 206 9.46 -9.90 21.99
N SER A 207 10.77 -9.79 21.71
CA SER A 207 11.27 -9.34 20.40
C SER A 207 10.78 -10.22 19.25
N LEU A 208 10.79 -11.54 19.44
CA LEU A 208 10.29 -12.50 18.44
C LEU A 208 8.80 -12.30 18.15
N ASP A 209 8.00 -11.98 19.18
CA ASP A 209 6.56 -11.76 19.02
C ASP A 209 6.26 -10.42 18.34
N GLU A 210 7.07 -9.37 18.58
CA GLU A 210 6.99 -8.11 17.82
C GLU A 210 7.34 -8.34 16.33
N GLU A 211 8.44 -9.02 16.03
CA GLU A 211 8.86 -9.30 14.64
C GLU A 211 7.82 -10.11 13.85
N LYS A 212 7.09 -11.02 14.49
CA LYS A 212 5.98 -11.75 13.84
C LYS A 212 4.80 -10.84 13.51
N VAL A 213 4.43 -9.94 14.41
CA VAL A 213 3.32 -9.01 14.21
C VAL A 213 3.59 -8.06 13.04
N ASP A 214 4.85 -7.65 12.86
CA ASP A 214 5.26 -6.81 11.73
C ASP A 214 5.22 -7.55 10.38
N LEU A 215 5.37 -8.87 10.37
CA LEU A 215 5.27 -9.70 9.16
C LEU A 215 3.82 -10.02 8.75
N GLU A 216 2.87 -9.97 9.69
CA GLU A 216 1.46 -10.29 9.46
C GLU A 216 0.62 -9.08 9.01
N GLN A 217 1.18 -7.87 9.03
CA GLN A 217 0.55 -6.60 8.61
C GLN A 217 0.84 -6.23 7.15
#